data_AF-A0A3D1G0P1-F1
#
_entry.id   AF-A0A3D1G0P1-F1
#
_cell.length_a   1.000
_cell.length_b   1.000
_cell.length_c   1.000
_cell.angle_alpha   90.00
_cell.angle_beta   90.00
_cell.angle_gamma   90.00
#
_symmetry.space_group_name_H-M   'P 1'
#
loop_
_entity.id
_entity.type
_entity.pdbx_description
1 polymer ?
#
loop_
_entity_poly.entity_id
_entity_poly.type
_entity_poly.pdbx_seq_one_letter_code
_entity_poly.pdbx_strand_id
1 'polypeptide(L)'
;MSSLKHSFSQAISYLFHPGIMPTVGAFFVLWSVPETYSWSTIFKITSTVFVGTYVSPLIAILLLRASKIISSIHLIEREDRIYPYITGAACAFATAAFLRTAMAPMEIYLSVYGTAFVLIVSTILIPYFKSSAHMAGAAGFFALYLCLHQRYGV
;
A
#
# COMPACT_ATOMS: atom_id res chain seq x y z
N MET A 1 -18.75 -22.95 -17.94
CA MET A 1 -17.40 -23.48 -17.63
C MET A 1 -16.32 -22.39 -17.71
N SER A 2 -16.49 -21.25 -17.02
CA SER A 2 -15.48 -20.18 -16.93
C SER A 2 -14.81 -20.07 -15.54
N SER A 3 -15.20 -20.94 -14.60
CA SER A 3 -14.93 -20.78 -13.16
C SER A 3 -13.44 -20.84 -12.79
N LEU A 4 -12.67 -21.81 -13.28
CA LEU A 4 -11.28 -22.01 -12.85
C LEU A 4 -10.33 -20.92 -13.34
N LYS A 5 -10.43 -20.54 -14.63
CA LYS A 5 -9.60 -19.48 -15.21
C LYS A 5 -9.89 -18.12 -14.58
N HIS A 6 -11.17 -17.83 -14.33
CA HIS A 6 -11.60 -16.58 -13.72
C HIS A 6 -11.15 -16.46 -12.24
N SER A 7 -11.34 -17.53 -11.45
CA SER A 7 -10.88 -17.57 -10.06
C SER A 7 -9.35 -17.46 -9.95
N PHE A 8 -8.61 -18.11 -10.85
CA PHE A 8 -7.14 -17.99 -10.89
C PHE A 8 -6.68 -16.57 -11.24
N SER A 9 -7.30 -15.94 -12.25
CA SER A 9 -6.96 -14.55 -12.60
C SER A 9 -7.25 -13.57 -11.47
N GLN A 10 -8.36 -13.75 -10.75
CA GLN A 10 -8.71 -12.90 -9.60
C GLN A 10 -7.73 -13.07 -8.45
N ALA A 11 -7.32 -14.31 -8.14
CA ALA A 11 -6.32 -14.57 -7.12
C ALA A 11 -4.99 -13.86 -7.44
N ILE A 12 -4.53 -13.93 -8.69
CA ILE A 12 -3.33 -13.20 -9.15
C ILE A 12 -3.54 -11.69 -9.03
N SER A 13 -4.67 -11.15 -9.45
CA SER A 13 -4.94 -9.71 -9.33
C SER A 13 -4.93 -9.21 -7.89
N TYR A 14 -5.42 -10.00 -6.93
CA TYR A 14 -5.34 -9.64 -5.52
C TYR A 14 -3.93 -9.79 -4.95
N LEU A 15 -3.19 -10.82 -5.35
CA LEU A 15 -1.83 -11.07 -4.86
C LEU A 15 -0.85 -9.98 -5.32
N PHE A 16 -1.00 -9.48 -6.53
CA PHE A 16 -0.17 -8.41 -7.10
C PHE A 16 -0.82 -7.03 -6.96
N HIS A 17 -1.80 -6.88 -6.08
CA HIS A 17 -2.46 -5.60 -5.87
C HIS A 17 -1.46 -4.57 -5.32
N PRO A 18 -1.42 -3.33 -5.83
CA PRO A 18 -0.42 -2.33 -5.44
C PRO A 18 -0.46 -1.97 -3.96
N GLY A 19 -1.61 -2.16 -3.29
CA GLY A 19 -1.73 -2.01 -1.84
C GLY A 19 -0.91 -3.00 -1.01
N ILE A 20 -0.37 -4.08 -1.59
CA ILE A 20 0.55 -5.02 -0.93
C ILE A 20 2.00 -4.50 -0.95
N MET A 21 2.33 -3.58 -1.85
CA MET A 21 3.71 -3.07 -2.02
C MET A 21 4.33 -2.50 -0.74
N PRO A 22 3.61 -1.75 0.13
CA PRO A 22 4.18 -1.30 1.40
C PRO A 22 4.57 -2.45 2.33
N THR A 23 3.78 -3.54 2.36
CA THR A 23 4.09 -4.74 3.16
C THR A 23 5.32 -5.47 2.62
N VAL A 24 5.43 -5.60 1.30
CA VAL A 24 6.62 -6.19 0.65
C VAL A 24 7.85 -5.33 0.92
N GLY A 25 7.73 -4.00 0.83
CA GLY A 25 8.77 -3.06 1.20
C GLY A 25 9.21 -3.21 2.66
N ALA A 26 8.27 -3.32 3.59
CA ALA A 26 8.57 -3.53 5.00
C ALA A 26 9.33 -4.83 5.25
N PHE A 27 8.91 -5.93 4.62
CA PHE A 27 9.62 -7.20 4.71
C PHE A 27 11.03 -7.11 4.12
N PHE A 28 11.17 -6.45 2.97
CA PHE A 28 12.46 -6.23 2.32
C PHE A 28 13.41 -5.41 3.19
N VAL A 29 12.94 -4.33 3.82
CA VAL A 29 13.75 -3.55 4.75
C VAL A 29 14.25 -4.42 5.91
N LEU A 30 13.35 -5.15 6.57
CA LEU A 30 13.70 -5.97 7.75
C LEU A 30 14.71 -7.08 7.44
N TRP A 31 14.82 -7.49 6.17
CA TRP A 31 15.78 -8.48 5.71
C TRP A 31 17.11 -7.87 5.24
N SER A 32 17.08 -6.63 4.74
CA SER A 32 18.22 -5.99 4.09
C SER A 32 19.02 -5.09 5.03
N VAL A 33 18.42 -4.57 6.11
CA VAL A 33 19.17 -3.74 7.06
C VAL A 33 20.11 -4.60 7.92
N PRO A 34 21.25 -4.06 8.39
CA PRO A 34 22.22 -4.83 9.19
C PRO A 34 21.68 -5.34 10.54
N GLU A 35 20.64 -4.70 11.07
CA GLU A 35 20.00 -5.06 12.33
C GLU A 35 19.28 -6.40 12.25
N THR A 36 19.42 -7.22 13.30
CA THR A 36 18.68 -8.47 13.41
C THR A 36 17.39 -8.27 14.19
N TYR A 37 16.27 -8.75 13.65
CA TYR A 37 14.96 -8.66 14.28
C TYR A 37 14.45 -10.03 14.70
N SER A 38 13.82 -10.11 15.87
CA SER A 38 13.11 -11.32 16.28
C SER A 38 11.93 -11.59 15.35
N TRP A 39 11.56 -12.86 15.17
CA TRP A 39 10.37 -13.25 14.41
C TRP A 39 9.09 -12.56 14.89
N SER A 40 8.96 -12.35 16.20
CA SER A 40 7.84 -11.60 16.78
C SER A 40 7.83 -10.14 16.30
N THR A 41 8.98 -9.48 16.23
CA THR A 41 9.09 -8.09 15.74
C THR A 41 8.76 -8.01 14.25
N ILE A 42 9.32 -8.92 13.45
CA ILE A 42 9.04 -8.99 12.01
C ILE A 42 7.54 -9.17 11.77
N PHE A 43 6.91 -10.11 12.46
CA PHE A 43 5.48 -10.36 12.34
C PHE A 43 4.65 -9.16 12.76
N LYS A 44 4.97 -8.51 13.89
CA LYS A 44 4.24 -7.32 14.37
C LYS A 44 4.31 -6.16 13.37
N ILE A 45 5.50 -5.85 12.85
CA ILE A 45 5.68 -4.73 11.92
C ILE A 45 4.98 -5.03 10.59
N THR A 46 5.25 -6.20 9.99
CA THR A 46 4.68 -6.55 8.68
C THR A 46 3.17 -6.69 8.72
N SER A 47 2.60 -7.31 9.77
CA SER A 47 1.14 -7.38 9.97
C SER A 47 0.53 -5.99 10.18
N THR A 48 1.19 -5.11 10.94
CA THR A 48 0.74 -3.72 11.12
C THR A 48 0.69 -2.99 9.78
N VAL A 49 1.75 -3.08 8.96
CA VAL A 49 1.78 -2.47 7.63
C VAL A 49 0.69 -3.05 6.73
N PHE A 50 0.53 -4.38 6.72
CA PHE A 50 -0.49 -5.06 5.91
C PHE A 50 -1.91 -4.65 6.31
N VAL A 51 -2.23 -4.68 7.60
CA VAL A 51 -3.53 -4.28 8.11
C VAL A 51 -3.79 -2.81 7.81
N GLY A 52 -2.79 -1.96 8.00
CA GLY A 52 -2.91 -0.51 7.80
C GLY A 52 -3.03 -0.07 6.35
N THR A 53 -2.29 -0.69 5.44
CA THR A 53 -2.19 -0.24 4.03
C THR A 53 -2.99 -1.07 3.04
N TYR A 54 -3.49 -2.24 3.45
CA TYR A 54 -4.30 -3.11 2.59
C TYR A 54 -5.68 -3.42 3.20
N VAL A 55 -5.73 -4.00 4.41
CA VAL A 55 -7.00 -4.46 5.01
C VAL A 55 -7.90 -3.29 5.40
N SER A 56 -7.37 -2.31 6.14
CA SER A 56 -8.11 -1.12 6.60
C SER A 56 -8.73 -0.33 5.45
N PRO A 57 -7.98 0.06 4.39
CA PRO A 57 -8.58 0.78 3.28
C PRO A 57 -9.57 -0.08 2.51
N LEU A 58 -9.34 -1.39 2.38
CA LEU A 58 -10.31 -2.29 1.75
C LEU A 58 -11.64 -2.31 2.50
N ILE A 59 -11.61 -2.48 3.83
CA ILE A 59 -12.81 -2.43 4.68
C ILE A 59 -13.52 -1.09 4.52
N ALA A 60 -12.78 0.02 4.57
CA ALA A 60 -13.36 1.34 4.42
C ALA A 60 -14.00 1.54 3.03
N ILE A 61 -13.37 1.07 1.94
CA ILE A 61 -13.95 1.10 0.59
C ILE A 61 -15.23 0.27 0.50
N LEU A 62 -15.27 -0.91 1.15
CA LEU A 62 -16.48 -1.73 1.21
C LEU A 62 -17.62 -1.00 1.94
N LEU A 63 -17.31 -0.26 3.01
CA LEU A 63 -18.29 0.56 3.72
C LEU A 63 -18.78 1.73 2.86
N LEU A 64 -17.89 2.43 2.14
CA LEU A 64 -18.28 3.50 1.21
C LEU A 64 -19.24 2.98 0.13
N ARG A 65 -18.99 1.78 -0.38
CA ARG A 65 -19.87 1.10 -1.34
C ARG A 65 -21.20 0.71 -0.71
N ALA A 66 -21.20 0.15 0.51
CA ALA A 66 -22.42 -0.22 1.23
C ALA A 66 -23.31 1.01 1.51
N SER A 67 -22.68 2.16 1.77
CA SER A 67 -23.34 3.47 1.94
C SER A 67 -23.75 4.14 0.63
N LYS A 68 -23.54 3.49 -0.53
CA LYS A 68 -23.83 4.03 -1.88
C LYS A 68 -23.10 5.34 -2.21
N ILE A 69 -21.98 5.62 -1.54
CA ILE A 69 -21.12 6.79 -1.84
C ILE A 69 -20.34 6.58 -3.14
N ILE A 70 -19.93 5.34 -3.40
CA ILE A 70 -19.28 4.94 -4.65
C ILE A 70 -20.16 3.93 -5.40
N SER A 71 -20.13 3.99 -6.73
CA SER A 71 -20.99 3.14 -7.57
C SER A 71 -20.47 1.70 -7.68
N SER A 72 -19.14 1.53 -7.67
CA SER A 72 -18.49 0.23 -7.86
C SER A 72 -17.14 0.13 -7.14
N ILE A 73 -16.83 -1.05 -6.61
CA ILE A 73 -15.49 -1.37 -6.05
C ILE A 73 -14.45 -1.45 -7.16
N HIS A 74 -14.85 -1.71 -8.41
CA HIS A 74 -13.93 -1.82 -9.55
C HIS A 74 -13.50 -0.46 -10.11
N LEU A 75 -13.95 0.66 -9.52
CA LEU A 75 -13.49 2.02 -9.83
C LEU A 75 -13.53 2.35 -11.33
N ILE A 76 -14.64 1.94 -11.97
CA ILE A 76 -14.86 2.08 -13.41
C ILE A 76 -14.89 3.56 -13.78
N GLU A 77 -15.64 4.35 -13.02
CA GLU A 77 -15.72 5.79 -13.19
C GLU A 77 -14.54 6.52 -12.51
N ARG A 78 -14.13 7.66 -13.08
CA ARG A 78 -13.04 8.46 -12.52
C ARG A 78 -13.41 9.07 -11.18
N GLU A 79 -14.66 9.49 -11.03
CA GLU A 79 -15.18 10.11 -9.79
C GLU A 79 -15.15 9.13 -8.61
N ASP A 80 -15.40 7.84 -8.87
CA ASP A 80 -15.36 6.78 -7.87
C ASP A 80 -13.96 6.56 -7.26
N ARG A 81 -12.89 7.13 -7.84
CA ARG A 81 -11.50 6.96 -7.36
C ARG A 81 -11.09 7.92 -6.26
N ILE A 82 -11.78 9.06 -6.14
CA ILE A 82 -11.42 10.12 -5.19
C ILE A 82 -11.54 9.58 -3.76
N TYR A 83 -12.70 9.05 -3.38
CA TYR A 83 -12.91 8.55 -2.02
C TYR A 83 -11.97 7.38 -1.66
N PRO A 84 -11.81 6.33 -2.48
CA PRO A 84 -10.87 5.25 -2.23
C PRO A 84 -9.42 5.70 -2.09
N TYR A 85 -8.96 6.66 -2.92
CA TYR A 85 -7.58 7.14 -2.82
C TYR A 85 -7.35 7.97 -1.56
N ILE A 86 -8.30 8.85 -1.19
CA ILE A 86 -8.24 9.61 0.06
C ILE A 86 -8.27 8.68 1.27
N THR A 87 -9.16 7.69 1.26
CA THR A 87 -9.24 6.67 2.30
C THR A 87 -7.92 5.89 2.42
N GLY A 88 -7.37 5.43 1.29
CA GLY A 88 -6.06 4.77 1.25
C GLY A 88 -4.94 5.65 1.80
N ALA A 89 -4.91 6.93 1.41
CA ALA A 89 -3.94 7.89 1.91
C ALA A 89 -4.05 8.10 3.42
N ALA A 90 -5.27 8.26 3.94
CA ALA A 90 -5.51 8.43 5.37
C ALA A 90 -5.07 7.20 6.17
N CYS A 91 -5.44 6.00 5.71
CA CYS A 91 -5.00 4.74 6.33
C CYS A 91 -3.48 4.59 6.31
N ALA A 92 -2.83 4.85 5.17
CA ALA A 92 -1.38 4.79 5.05
C ALA A 92 -0.69 5.83 5.96
N PHE A 93 -1.19 7.07 5.99
CA PHE A 93 -0.64 8.11 6.86
C PHE A 93 -0.75 7.75 8.35
N ALA A 94 -1.92 7.29 8.79
CA ALA A 94 -2.13 6.84 10.17
C ALA A 94 -1.21 5.67 10.53
N THR A 95 -1.04 4.72 9.61
CA THR A 95 -0.15 3.56 9.78
C THR A 95 1.30 4.01 9.91
N ALA A 96 1.76 4.92 9.05
CA ALA A 96 3.12 5.46 9.10
C ALA A 96 3.36 6.24 10.41
N ALA A 97 2.39 7.04 10.84
CA ALA A 97 2.47 7.77 12.11
C ALA A 97 2.57 6.80 13.30
N PHE A 98 1.74 5.76 13.32
CA PHE A 98 1.80 4.71 14.34
C PHE A 98 3.17 4.01 14.36
N LEU A 99 3.66 3.57 13.20
CA LEU A 99 4.97 2.90 13.07
C LEU A 99 6.11 3.79 13.56
N ARG A 100 6.07 5.09 13.24
CA ARG A 100 7.04 6.07 13.75
C ARG A 100 7.00 6.16 15.28
N THR A 101 5.81 6.25 15.88
CA THR A 101 5.67 6.28 17.36
C THR A 101 6.08 4.96 18.02
N ALA A 102 5.90 3.84 17.32
CA ALA A 102 6.31 2.51 17.77
C ALA A 102 7.81 2.23 17.53
N MET A 103 8.59 3.22 17.09
CA MET A 103 10.03 3.12 16.80
C MET A 103 10.37 2.00 15.80
N ALA A 104 9.50 1.75 14.82
CA ALA A 104 9.84 0.89 13.69
C ALA A 104 10.99 1.51 12.86
N PRO A 105 11.74 0.69 12.08
CA PRO A 105 12.80 1.19 11.22
C PRO A 105 12.34 2.32 10.30
N MET A 106 13.21 3.32 10.11
CA MET A 106 12.85 4.57 9.43
C MET A 106 12.43 4.37 7.99
N GLU A 107 13.12 3.47 7.31
CA GLU A 107 12.89 3.11 5.91
C GLU A 107 11.45 2.60 5.73
N ILE A 108 10.92 1.87 6.72
CA ILE A 108 9.55 1.35 6.70
C ILE A 108 8.56 2.49 6.82
N TYR A 109 8.58 3.26 7.92
CA TYR A 109 7.55 4.29 8.11
C TYR A 109 7.64 5.40 7.06
N LEU A 110 8.83 5.73 6.55
CA LEU A 110 8.99 6.69 5.45
C LEU A 110 8.44 6.13 4.13
N SER A 111 8.64 4.85 3.82
CA SER A 111 8.04 4.24 2.62
C SER A 111 6.50 4.22 2.68
N VAL A 112 5.92 4.01 3.87
CA VAL A 112 4.47 4.06 4.09
C VAL A 112 3.97 5.52 4.00
N TYR A 113 4.69 6.51 4.54
CA TYR A 113 4.38 7.93 4.29
C TYR A 113 4.45 8.29 2.80
N GLY A 114 5.44 7.77 2.07
CA GLY A 114 5.55 7.91 0.63
C GLY A 114 4.33 7.37 -0.11
N THR A 115 3.79 6.23 0.35
CA THR A 115 2.53 5.67 -0.18
C THR A 115 1.36 6.64 0.03
N ALA A 116 1.22 7.21 1.23
CA ALA A 116 0.18 8.20 1.49
C ALA A 116 0.33 9.44 0.60
N PHE A 117 1.55 9.96 0.46
CA PHE A 117 1.87 11.09 -0.41
C PHE A 117 1.50 10.81 -1.87
N VAL A 118 1.91 9.66 -2.40
CA VAL A 118 1.60 9.25 -3.77
C VAL A 118 0.10 9.14 -4.00
N LEU A 119 -0.67 8.62 -3.03
CA LEU A 119 -2.13 8.54 -3.13
C LEU A 119 -2.78 9.93 -3.11
N ILE A 120 -2.30 10.86 -2.28
CA ILE A 120 -2.77 12.25 -2.26
C ILE A 120 -2.50 12.93 -3.61
N VAL A 121 -1.26 12.86 -4.10
CA VAL A 121 -0.89 13.41 -5.41
C VAL A 121 -1.72 12.76 -6.51
N SER A 122 -1.89 11.43 -6.47
CA SER A 122 -2.69 10.71 -7.44
C SER A 122 -4.16 11.14 -7.42
N THR A 123 -4.70 11.50 -6.25
CA THR A 123 -6.06 12.04 -6.10
C THR A 123 -6.19 13.40 -6.77
N ILE A 124 -5.24 14.31 -6.50
CA ILE A 124 -5.20 15.66 -7.10
C ILE A 124 -5.11 15.57 -8.63
N LEU A 125 -4.40 14.57 -9.15
CA LEU A 125 -4.16 14.40 -10.58
C LEU A 125 -5.26 13.64 -11.34
N ILE A 126 -6.29 13.11 -10.65
CA ILE A 126 -7.42 12.39 -11.26
C ILE A 126 -8.06 13.15 -12.46
N PRO A 127 -8.29 14.48 -12.39
CA PRO A 127 -8.91 15.22 -13.49
C PRO A 127 -8.06 15.25 -14.76
N TYR A 128 -6.72 15.23 -14.61
CA TYR A 128 -5.78 15.45 -15.71
C TYR A 128 -5.41 14.16 -16.44
N PHE A 129 -5.13 13.08 -15.71
CA PHE A 129 -4.75 11.80 -16.33
C PHE A 129 -5.09 10.58 -15.45
N LYS A 130 -5.10 9.39 -16.07
CA LYS A 130 -5.33 8.14 -15.36
C LYS A 130 -4.02 7.69 -14.70
N SER A 131 -3.86 7.95 -13.40
CA SER A 131 -2.72 7.45 -12.62
C SER A 131 -2.75 5.92 -12.51
N SER A 132 -1.57 5.27 -12.61
CA SER A 132 -1.42 3.81 -12.48
C SER A 132 -0.86 3.46 -11.11
N ALA A 133 -1.70 2.86 -10.27
CA ALA A 133 -1.32 2.45 -8.92
C ALA A 133 -0.21 1.38 -8.92
N HIS A 134 -0.20 0.47 -9.90
CA HIS A 134 0.86 -0.55 -10.03
C HIS A 134 2.21 0.07 -10.37
N MET A 135 2.24 1.02 -11.32
CA MET A 135 3.47 1.73 -11.65
C MET A 135 3.98 2.57 -10.49
N ALA A 136 3.07 3.23 -9.77
CA ALA A 136 3.43 4.02 -8.60
C ALA A 136 4.00 3.14 -7.47
N GLY A 137 3.41 1.97 -7.22
CA GLY A 137 3.93 0.98 -6.28
C GLY A 137 5.30 0.42 -6.68
N ALA A 138 5.47 0.07 -7.95
CA ALA A 138 6.76 -0.41 -8.47
C ALA A 138 7.86 0.65 -8.39
N ALA A 139 7.57 1.90 -8.78
CA ALA A 139 8.50 3.01 -8.66
C ALA A 139 8.86 3.32 -7.20
N GLY A 140 7.88 3.29 -6.29
CA GLY A 140 8.12 3.48 -4.86
C GLY A 140 9.01 2.38 -4.27
N PHE A 141 8.79 1.12 -4.64
CA PHE A 141 9.64 0.01 -4.21
C PHE A 141 11.05 0.10 -4.79
N PHE A 142 11.18 0.49 -6.06
CA PHE A 142 12.49 0.72 -6.68
C PHE A 142 13.25 1.85 -5.99
N ALA A 143 12.58 2.96 -5.64
CA ALA A 143 13.18 4.03 -4.87
C ALA A 143 13.63 3.57 -3.47
N LEU A 144 12.81 2.76 -2.79
CA LEU A 144 13.18 2.14 -1.50
C LEU A 144 14.45 1.29 -1.63
N TYR A 145 14.54 0.45 -2.67
CA TYR A 145 15.73 -0.34 -2.98
C TYR A 145 16.97 0.55 -3.15
N LEU A 146 16.88 1.60 -3.96
CA LEU A 146 18.01 2.52 -4.17
C LEU A 146 18.45 3.20 -2.87
N CYS A 147 17.50 3.61 -2.02
CA CYS A 147 17.80 4.20 -0.73
C CYS A 147 18.50 3.21 0.21
N LEU A 148 18.05 1.94 0.23
CA LEU A 148 18.69 0.90 1.03
C LEU A 148 20.11 0.61 0.52
N HIS A 149 20.28 0.51 -0.79
CA HIS A 149 21.59 0.30 -1.42
C HIS A 149 22.57 1.43 -1.08
N GLN A 150 22.13 2.69 -1.22
CA GLN A 150 22.98 3.84 -0.91
C GLN A 150 23.36 3.93 0.57
N ARG A 151 22.48 3.51 1.48
CA ARG A 151 22.69 3.65 2.92
C ARG A 151 23.43 2.47 3.54
N TYR A 152 23.20 1.25 3.04
CA TYR A 152 23.66 0.02 3.65
C TYR A 152 24.52 -0.85 2.73
N GLY A 153 24.61 -0.53 1.43
CA GLY A 153 25.40 -1.28 0.45
C GLY A 153 24.82 -2.62 0.02
N VAL A 154 23.56 -2.90 0.38
CA VAL A 154 22.77 -4.10 0.00
C VAL A 154 22.14 -4.00 -1.37
#